data_AF-A0A2S9FU95-F1
#
_entry.id   AF-A0A2S9FU95-F1
#
_cell.length_a   1.000
_cell.length_b   1.000
_cell.length_c   1.000
_cell.angle_alpha   90.00
_cell.angle_beta   90.00
_cell.angle_gamma   90.00
#
_symmetry.space_group_name_H-M   'P 1'
#
loop_
_entity.id
_entity.type
_entity.pdbx_description
1 polymer ?
#
loop_
_entity_poly.entity_id
_entity_poly.type
_entity_poly.pdbx_seq_one_letter_code
_entity_poly.pdbx_strand_id
1 'polypeptide(L)'
;QRSVTPRGCTWVRDSAVAVDADRKTVHCESGKSYRYRDLVVGTGLVPDDDALPGIDVAVNTPAVASNYLNHAEKTWELVQSLPRGGNA
;
A
#
# COMPACT_ATOMS: atom_id res chain seq x y z
N GLN A 1 -3.61 13.71 2.89
CA GLN A 1 -4.95 13.10 3.04
C GLN A 1 -6.07 14.13 3.30
N ARG A 2 -5.96 15.09 4.25
CA ARG A 2 -7.05 16.10 4.45
C ARG A 2 -7.39 16.91 3.18
N SER A 3 -6.40 17.20 2.33
CA SER A 3 -6.58 17.95 1.09
C SER A 3 -7.35 17.19 -0.01
N VAL A 4 -7.52 15.87 0.12
CA VAL A 4 -8.17 15.02 -0.89
C VAL A 4 -9.47 14.37 -0.39
N THR A 5 -9.81 14.55 0.90
CA THR A 5 -11.10 14.10 1.42
C THR A 5 -12.21 15.04 0.92
N PRO A 6 -13.29 14.53 0.29
CA PRO A 6 -14.37 15.37 -0.20
C PRO A 6 -15.06 16.17 0.92
N ARG A 7 -15.61 17.34 0.55
CA ARG A 7 -16.41 18.15 1.47
C ARG A 7 -17.63 17.36 1.95
N GLY A 8 -17.90 17.41 3.26
CA GLY A 8 -19.01 16.71 3.89
C GLY A 8 -18.71 15.25 4.28
N CYS A 9 -17.56 14.69 3.90
CA CYS A 9 -17.14 13.36 4.34
C CYS A 9 -16.40 13.42 5.67
N THR A 10 -16.69 12.48 6.57
CA THR A 10 -15.91 12.26 7.78
C THR A 10 -14.75 11.32 7.47
N TRP A 11 -13.52 11.79 7.67
CA TRP A 11 -12.36 10.92 7.62
C TRP A 11 -12.12 10.27 8.99
N VAL A 12 -12.43 8.98 9.09
CA VAL A 12 -12.07 8.14 10.24
C VAL A 12 -10.61 7.70 10.06
N ARG A 13 -9.73 8.15 10.97
CA ARG A 13 -8.31 7.77 10.98
C ARG A 13 -8.12 6.54 11.86
N ASP A 14 -8.36 5.39 11.28
CA ASP A 14 -8.28 4.09 11.95
C ASP A 14 -8.06 2.99 10.91
N SER A 15 -7.55 1.85 11.35
CA SER A 15 -7.40 0.65 10.51
C SER A 15 -8.66 -0.19 10.64
N ALA A 16 -9.33 -0.51 9.53
CA ALA A 16 -10.37 -1.53 9.54
C ALA A 16 -9.71 -2.92 9.61
N VAL A 17 -10.12 -3.74 10.58
CA VAL A 17 -9.53 -5.08 10.82
C VAL A 17 -10.49 -6.21 10.51
N ALA A 18 -11.80 -5.95 10.48
CA ALA A 18 -12.79 -6.94 10.07
C ALA A 18 -14.06 -6.28 9.51
N VAL A 19 -14.72 -7.00 8.60
CA VAL A 19 -16.07 -6.67 8.10
C VAL A 19 -17.02 -7.78 8.54
N ASP A 20 -17.94 -7.45 9.44
CA ASP A 20 -19.09 -8.30 9.79
C ASP A 20 -20.24 -7.97 8.83
N ALA A 21 -20.40 -8.81 7.80
CA ALA A 21 -21.39 -8.60 6.74
C ALA A 21 -22.83 -8.79 7.24
N ASP A 22 -23.05 -9.76 8.12
CA ASP A 22 -24.37 -10.08 8.67
C ASP A 22 -24.91 -8.93 9.53
N ARG A 23 -24.04 -8.36 10.37
CA ARG A 23 -24.39 -7.20 11.21
C ARG A 23 -24.23 -5.86 10.51
N LYS A 24 -23.75 -5.86 9.26
CA LYS A 24 -23.39 -4.65 8.50
C LYS A 24 -22.50 -3.70 9.30
N THR A 25 -21.40 -4.22 9.84
CA THR A 25 -20.48 -3.49 10.73
C THR A 25 -19.02 -3.66 10.29
N VAL A 26 -18.23 -2.59 10.39
CA VAL A 26 -16.78 -2.63 10.28
C VAL A 26 -16.19 -2.51 11.69
N HIS A 27 -15.28 -3.42 12.04
CA HIS A 27 -14.50 -3.36 13.27
C HIS A 27 -13.14 -2.73 12.97
N CYS A 28 -12.70 -1.85 13.86
CA CYS A 28 -11.43 -1.14 13.73
C CYS A 28 -10.43 -1.59 14.78
N GLU A 29 -9.14 -1.40 14.48
CA GLU A 29 -8.02 -1.75 15.36
C GLU A 29 -8.11 -1.06 16.72
N SER A 30 -8.63 0.18 16.77
CA SER A 30 -8.86 0.88 18.04
C SER A 30 -9.94 0.26 18.95
N GLY A 31 -10.64 -0.78 18.49
CA GLY A 31 -11.79 -1.39 19.16
C GLY A 31 -13.13 -0.70 18.85
N LYS A 32 -13.11 0.44 18.13
CA LYS A 32 -14.33 1.09 17.64
C LYS A 32 -14.99 0.24 16.56
N SER A 33 -16.29 0.43 16.40
CA SER A 33 -17.08 -0.24 15.37
C SER A 33 -18.05 0.74 14.71
N TYR A 34 -18.24 0.58 13.41
CA TYR A 34 -19.08 1.46 12.59
C TYR A 34 -20.09 0.64 11.78
N ARG A 35 -21.37 0.95 11.93
CA ARG A 35 -22.42 0.35 11.10
C ARG A 35 -22.51 1.03 9.74
N TYR A 36 -22.85 0.26 8.72
CA TYR A 36 -23.07 0.75 7.38
C TYR A 36 -24.43 0.31 6.82
N ARG A 37 -24.93 1.04 5.82
CA ARG A 37 -26.03 0.60 4.96
C ARG A 37 -25.46 -0.16 3.77
N ASP A 38 -24.56 0.52 3.06
CA ASP A 38 -23.79 0.05 1.92
C ASP A 38 -22.29 0.17 2.25
N LEU A 39 -21.48 -0.78 1.78
CA LEU A 39 -20.03 -0.79 2.00
C LEU A 39 -19.30 -0.87 0.66
N VAL A 40 -18.36 0.05 0.45
CA VAL A 40 -17.41 0.01 -0.67
C VAL A 40 -16.04 -0.35 -0.11
N VAL A 41 -15.43 -1.42 -0.62
CA VAL A 41 -14.11 -1.90 -0.19
C VAL A 41 -13.06 -1.47 -1.21
N GLY A 42 -12.02 -0.78 -0.74
CA GLY A 42 -10.93 -0.26 -1.58
C GLY A 42 -9.61 -0.21 -0.80
N THR A 43 -9.19 -1.35 -0.26
CA THR A 43 -8.00 -1.47 0.63
C THR A 43 -6.66 -1.45 -0.11
N GLY A 44 -6.66 -1.47 -1.44
CA GLY A 44 -5.44 -1.53 -2.24
C GLY A 44 -4.83 -2.94 -2.28
N LEU A 45 -3.53 -2.99 -2.59
CA LEU A 45 -2.74 -4.22 -2.72
C LEU A 45 -1.63 -4.24 -1.67
N VAL A 46 -1.24 -5.44 -1.23
CA VAL A 46 -0.07 -5.69 -0.38
C VAL A 46 0.95 -6.46 -1.22
N PRO A 47 2.22 -6.00 -1.31
CA PRO A 47 3.28 -6.78 -1.94
C PRO A 47 3.41 -8.16 -1.30
N ASP A 48 3.55 -9.20 -2.13
CA ASP A 48 3.70 -10.58 -1.69
C ASP A 48 5.17 -10.98 -1.83
N ASP A 49 5.93 -10.84 -0.74
CA ASP A 49 7.35 -11.16 -0.71
C ASP A 49 7.60 -12.67 -0.76
N ASP A 50 6.64 -13.50 -0.33
CA ASP A 50 6.74 -14.95 -0.34
C ASP A 50 6.65 -15.53 -1.76
N ALA A 51 6.01 -14.80 -2.69
CA ALA A 51 5.90 -15.20 -4.09
C ALA A 51 7.26 -15.26 -4.81
N LEU A 52 8.27 -14.55 -4.33
CA LEU A 52 9.64 -14.61 -4.86
C LEU A 52 10.65 -14.67 -3.70
N PRO A 53 11.04 -15.88 -3.25
CA PRO A 53 11.93 -16.04 -2.12
C PRO A 53 13.22 -15.21 -2.23
N GLY A 54 13.49 -14.40 -1.20
CA GLY A 54 14.67 -13.53 -1.10
C GLY A 54 14.51 -12.14 -1.73
N ILE A 55 13.36 -11.81 -2.30
CA ILE A 55 13.11 -10.48 -2.89
C ILE A 55 13.10 -9.36 -1.83
N ASP A 56 12.58 -9.67 -0.64
CA ASP A 56 12.55 -8.79 0.53
C ASP A 56 13.95 -8.33 0.95
N VAL A 57 14.93 -9.25 0.91
CA VAL A 57 16.34 -8.93 1.18
C VAL A 57 16.96 -8.22 -0.02
N ALA A 58 16.75 -8.74 -1.24
CA ALA A 58 17.37 -8.24 -2.45
C ALA A 58 17.03 -6.78 -2.72
N VAL A 59 15.76 -6.39 -2.53
CA VAL A 59 15.29 -5.02 -2.80
C VAL A 59 15.91 -3.98 -1.86
N ASN A 60 16.38 -4.41 -0.69
CA ASN A 60 17.11 -3.56 0.26
C ASN A 60 18.60 -3.40 -0.12
N THR A 61 19.13 -4.18 -1.08
CA THR A 61 20.51 -4.03 -1.59
C THR A 61 20.60 -2.95 -2.67
N PRO A 62 21.73 -2.26 -2.89
CA PRO A 62 21.81 -1.18 -3.88
C PRO A 62 21.44 -1.56 -5.32
N ALA A 63 21.55 -2.85 -5.69
CA ALA A 63 21.43 -3.30 -7.08
C ALA A 63 20.00 -3.54 -7.57
N VAL A 64 19.02 -3.69 -6.67
CA VAL A 64 17.64 -4.05 -7.04
C VAL A 64 16.68 -2.93 -6.65
N ALA A 65 15.75 -2.59 -7.55
CA ALA A 65 14.77 -1.54 -7.29
C ALA A 65 13.36 -1.97 -7.75
N SER A 66 12.34 -1.33 -7.17
CA SER A 66 10.95 -1.47 -7.58
C SER A 66 10.24 -0.12 -7.48
N ASN A 67 9.48 0.22 -8.53
CA ASN A 67 8.62 1.41 -8.52
C ASN A 67 7.37 1.24 -7.65
N TYR A 68 7.06 0.03 -7.21
CA TYR A 68 5.85 -0.29 -6.45
C TYR A 68 6.08 -0.33 -4.93
N LEU A 69 7.31 -0.10 -4.48
CA LEU A 69 7.69 -0.11 -3.07
C LEU A 69 8.12 1.29 -2.61
N ASN A 70 8.34 1.45 -1.30
CA ASN A 70 8.64 2.74 -0.65
C ASN A 70 10.06 3.30 -0.94
N HIS A 71 10.64 2.97 -2.09
CA HIS A 71 11.97 3.39 -2.55
C HIS A 71 12.03 3.51 -4.08
N ALA A 72 10.93 3.91 -4.73
CA ALA A 72 10.82 4.02 -6.19
C ALA A 72 11.88 4.93 -6.84
N GLU A 73 12.38 5.94 -6.12
CA GLU A 73 13.44 6.85 -6.59
C GLU A 73 14.73 6.11 -6.96
N LYS A 74 15.03 5.00 -6.27
CA LYS A 74 16.19 4.16 -6.54
C LYS A 74 16.20 3.60 -7.97
N THR A 75 15.03 3.29 -8.53
CA THR A 75 14.93 2.83 -9.92
C THR A 75 15.51 3.88 -10.86
N TRP A 76 15.22 5.16 -10.58
CA TRP A 76 15.71 6.27 -11.38
C TRP A 76 17.21 6.49 -11.20
N GLU A 77 17.72 6.41 -9.97
CA GLU A 77 19.16 6.48 -9.69
C GLU A 77 19.95 5.40 -10.45
N LEU A 78 19.46 4.16 -10.42
CA LEU A 78 20.08 3.05 -11.15
C LEU A 78 20.07 3.31 -12.66
N VAL A 79 18.94 3.75 -13.21
CA VAL A 79 18.83 4.11 -14.64
C VAL A 79 19.81 5.23 -15.02
N GLN A 80 20.01 6.25 -14.17
CA GLN A 80 20.97 7.32 -14.44
C GLN A 80 22.43 6.83 -14.41
N SER A 81 22.74 5.85 -13.56
CA SER A 81 24.08 5.29 -13.44
C SER A 81 24.47 4.32 -14.57
N LEU A 82 23.51 3.92 -15.41
CA LEU A 82 23.78 3.03 -16.54
C LEU A 82 24.81 3.67 -17.49
N PRO A 83 25.90 2.95 -17.85
CA PRO A 83 26.84 3.44 -18.85
C PRO A 83 26.14 3.73 -20.18
N ARG A 84 26.63 4.73 -20.92
CA ARG A 84 26.14 4.99 -22.29
C ARG A 84 26.31 3.73 -23.15
N GLY A 85 25.21 3.27 -23.73
CA GLY A 85 25.18 2.04 -24.53
C GLY A 85 25.12 0.75 -23.70
N GLY A 86 24.90 0.84 -22.39
CA GLY A 86 24.58 -0.31 -21.54
C GLY A 86 23.20 -0.86 -21.83
N ASN A 87 23.05 -2.17 -21.66
CA ASN A 87 21.81 -2.91 -21.84
C ASN A 87 21.35 -3.46 -20.48
N ALA A 88 20.04 -3.57 -20.29
CA ALA A 88 19.45 -4.33 -19.19
C ALA A 88 19.32 -5.81 -19.55
#